data_AF-A0A430FXE0-F1
#
_entry.id   AF-A0A430FXE0-F1
#
_cell.length_a   1.000
_cell.length_b   1.000
_cell.length_c   1.000
_cell.angle_alpha   90.00
_cell.angle_beta   90.00
_cell.angle_gamma   90.00
#
_symmetry.space_group_name_H-M   'P 1'
#
loop_
_entity.id
_entity.type
_entity.pdbx_description
1 polymer ?
#
loop_
_entity_poly.entity_id
_entity_poly.type
_entity_poly.pdbx_seq_one_letter_code
_entity_poly.pdbx_strand_id
1 'polypeptide(L)'
;GGGGPGGGGRFQFGIFHTVALADKITIRDGLPELDLLNGSATGSRGGSPRHQIELRTGVVRDGIGIRLNADWQSATRVRGGATSADELRFDDFATVNLRLFATLGPQFKFVRDNRWLAGTRVTLSVDNLFDSRLKVTNAAGTTPLSYQPALLDPLGRTVKISVRKLFF
;
A
#
# COMPACT_ATOMS: atom_id res chain seq x y z
N GLY A 1 -14.40 -10.74 39.12
CA GLY A 1 -14.16 -9.29 39.02
C GLY A 1 -13.91 -8.99 37.56
N GLY A 2 -14.71 -8.19 36.87
CA GLY A 2 -14.87 -6.75 37.13
C GLY A 2 -14.27 -6.01 35.94
N GLY A 3 -14.87 -6.19 34.75
CA GLY A 3 -14.46 -5.49 33.54
C GLY A 3 -14.95 -4.06 33.59
N GLY A 4 -14.08 -3.14 34.01
CA GLY A 4 -14.35 -1.70 33.99
C GLY A 4 -14.68 -1.21 32.58
N PRO A 5 -15.44 -0.10 32.46
CA PRO A 5 -15.91 0.41 31.17
C PRO A 5 -14.72 0.83 30.31
N GLY A 6 -14.40 0.04 29.28
CA GLY A 6 -13.30 0.30 28.35
C GLY A 6 -13.60 1.45 27.39
N GLY A 7 -13.75 2.67 27.94
CA GLY A 7 -13.72 3.93 27.20
C GLY A 7 -12.28 4.44 27.12
N GLY A 8 -11.44 3.77 26.34
CA GLY A 8 -10.04 4.12 26.16
C GLY A 8 -9.71 4.36 24.68
N GLY A 9 -9.07 5.49 24.38
CA GLY A 9 -8.48 5.69 23.06
C GLY A 9 -7.28 4.77 22.86
N ARG A 10 -7.16 4.15 21.69
CA ARG A 10 -5.99 3.37 21.27
C ARG A 10 -5.28 4.10 20.15
N PHE A 11 -3.99 4.36 20.35
CA PHE A 11 -3.06 4.77 19.31
C PHE A 11 -2.22 3.56 18.89
N GLN A 12 -1.93 3.44 17.60
CA GLN A 12 -1.01 2.45 17.04
C GLN A 12 -0.07 3.16 16.07
N PHE A 13 1.21 2.83 16.14
CA PHE A 13 2.25 3.33 15.26
C PHE A 13 3.29 2.24 15.06
N GLY A 14 3.72 2.06 13.82
CA GLY A 14 4.82 1.18 13.44
C GLY A 14 5.44 1.66 12.14
N ILE A 15 6.77 1.62 12.09
CA ILE A 15 7.56 1.86 10.90
C ILE A 15 8.51 0.69 10.71
N PHE A 16 8.56 0.15 9.50
CA PHE A 16 9.40 -0.98 9.14
C PHE A 16 10.29 -0.57 7.99
N HIS A 17 11.58 -0.92 8.07
CA HIS A 17 12.54 -0.74 6.99
C HIS A 17 13.11 -2.09 6.61
N THR A 18 12.84 -2.52 5.37
CA THR A 18 13.40 -3.74 4.80
C THR A 18 14.57 -3.38 3.89
N VAL A 19 15.68 -4.08 4.05
CA VAL A 19 16.87 -3.93 3.21
C VAL A 19 17.21 -5.28 2.58
N ALA A 20 17.10 -5.36 1.25
CA ALA A 20 17.51 -6.54 0.51
C ALA A 20 19.03 -6.47 0.26
N LEU A 21 19.75 -7.46 0.78
CA LEU A 21 21.21 -7.57 0.63
C LEU A 21 21.60 -8.43 -0.58
N ALA A 22 20.80 -9.46 -0.86
CA ALA A 22 20.92 -10.32 -2.02
C ALA A 22 19.53 -10.82 -2.40
N ASP A 23 19.22 -10.80 -3.69
CA ASP A 23 18.02 -11.41 -4.24
C ASP A 23 18.36 -11.98 -5.62
N LYS A 24 18.55 -13.30 -5.65
CA LYS A 24 19.09 -14.02 -6.79
C LYS A 24 18.28 -15.26 -7.10
N ILE A 25 18.09 -15.51 -8.38
CA ILE A 25 17.38 -16.70 -8.88
C ILE A 25 18.31 -17.49 -9.78
N THR A 26 18.57 -18.74 -9.40
CA THR A 26 19.26 -19.72 -10.24
C THR A 26 18.23 -20.55 -10.96
N ILE A 27 18.18 -20.45 -12.29
CA ILE A 27 17.21 -21.19 -13.11
C ILE A 27 17.58 -22.67 -13.15
N ARG A 28 18.86 -22.96 -13.39
CA ARG A 28 19.49 -24.30 -13.33
C ARG A 28 21.00 -24.16 -13.22
N ASP A 29 21.65 -25.24 -12.82
CA ASP A 29 23.11 -25.31 -12.75
C ASP A 29 23.75 -25.02 -14.12
N GLY A 30 24.82 -24.23 -14.09
CA GLY A 30 25.60 -23.86 -15.28
C GLY A 30 25.07 -22.66 -16.08
N LEU A 31 23.94 -22.05 -15.70
CA LEU A 31 23.49 -20.76 -16.27
C LEU A 31 23.85 -19.58 -15.34
N PRO A 32 23.98 -18.35 -15.88
CA PRO A 32 24.11 -17.15 -15.06
C PRO A 32 22.92 -16.98 -14.12
N GLU A 33 23.19 -16.57 -12.88
CA GLU A 33 22.16 -16.20 -11.91
C GLU A 33 21.45 -14.91 -12.36
N LEU A 34 20.14 -14.84 -12.15
CA LEU A 34 19.39 -13.60 -12.27
C LEU A 34 19.53 -12.81 -10.98
N ASP A 35 20.14 -11.63 -11.02
CA ASP A 35 20.29 -10.74 -9.88
C ASP A 35 19.22 -9.65 -9.91
N LEU A 36 18.18 -9.84 -9.10
CA LEU A 36 17.00 -8.96 -9.09
C LEU A 36 17.31 -7.59 -8.47
N LEU A 37 18.38 -7.46 -7.67
CA LEU A 37 18.82 -6.17 -7.13
C LEU A 37 19.66 -5.38 -8.14
N ASN A 38 20.27 -6.07 -9.11
CA ASN A 38 21.28 -5.49 -9.99
C ASN A 38 20.97 -5.65 -11.49
N GLY A 39 19.69 -5.58 -11.88
CA GLY A 39 19.30 -5.41 -13.29
C GLY A 39 18.48 -6.54 -13.89
N SER A 40 18.26 -7.64 -13.17
CA SER A 40 17.30 -8.68 -13.60
C SER A 40 15.90 -8.39 -13.06
N ALA A 41 14.88 -8.95 -13.71
CA ALA A 41 13.49 -8.87 -13.26
C ALA A 41 12.73 -10.15 -13.65
N THR A 42 11.73 -10.50 -12.86
CA THR A 42 10.82 -11.63 -13.11
C THR A 42 9.41 -11.19 -13.48
N GLY A 43 9.13 -9.89 -13.52
CA GLY A 43 7.81 -9.35 -13.83
C GLY A 43 7.84 -7.93 -14.37
N SER A 44 6.65 -7.40 -14.67
CA SER A 44 6.45 -6.09 -15.31
C SER A 44 6.62 -4.87 -14.38
N ARG A 45 6.97 -5.08 -13.11
CA ARG A 45 7.17 -4.00 -12.12
C ARG A 45 8.64 -3.74 -11.78
N GLY A 46 9.54 -4.33 -12.55
CA GLY A 46 10.97 -4.14 -12.38
C GLY A 46 11.64 -5.24 -11.58
N GLY A 47 12.89 -4.99 -11.19
CA GLY A 47 13.64 -5.83 -10.26
C GLY A 47 13.22 -5.62 -8.80
N SER A 48 13.94 -6.23 -7.87
CA SER A 48 13.65 -6.15 -6.45
C SER A 48 14.15 -4.82 -5.86
N PRO A 49 13.29 -4.05 -5.15
CA PRO A 49 13.72 -2.81 -4.50
C PRO A 49 14.66 -3.12 -3.35
N ARG A 50 15.81 -2.41 -3.30
CA ARG A 50 16.80 -2.59 -2.23
C ARG A 50 16.28 -2.11 -0.88
N HIS A 51 15.51 -1.03 -0.87
CA HIS A 51 14.95 -0.45 0.34
C HIS A 51 13.44 -0.33 0.23
N GLN A 52 12.75 -0.77 1.27
CA GLN A 52 11.30 -0.60 1.38
C GLN A 52 10.98 -0.07 2.77
N ILE A 53 10.07 0.90 2.84
CA ILE A 53 9.61 1.49 4.09
C ILE A 53 8.11 1.32 4.17
N GLU A 54 7.63 0.73 5.26
CA GLU A 54 6.22 0.59 5.55
C GLU A 54 5.87 1.36 6.82
N LEU A 55 4.98 2.34 6.70
CA LEU A 55 4.39 3.06 7.82
C LEU A 55 2.98 2.54 8.06
N ARG A 56 2.66 2.24 9.31
CA ARG A 56 1.31 1.86 9.77
C ARG A 56 0.97 2.72 10.98
N THR A 57 -0.06 3.54 10.87
CA THR A 57 -0.51 4.39 11.98
C THR A 57 -2.03 4.42 12.10
N GLY A 58 -2.53 4.65 13.31
CA GLY A 58 -3.96 4.77 13.53
C GLY A 58 -4.32 5.21 14.93
N VAL A 59 -5.46 5.87 15.02
CA VAL A 59 -6.09 6.30 16.27
C VAL A 59 -7.51 5.79 16.26
N VAL A 60 -7.94 5.19 17.37
CA VAL A 60 -9.32 4.74 17.58
C VAL A 60 -9.77 5.21 18.94
N ARG A 61 -10.97 5.78 19.02
CA ARG A 61 -11.58 6.18 20.29
C ARG A 61 -13.09 6.03 20.17
N ASP A 62 -13.69 5.39 21.17
CA ASP A 62 -15.15 5.28 21.34
C ASP A 62 -15.89 4.76 20.08
N GLY A 63 -15.25 3.87 19.31
CA GLY A 63 -15.80 3.28 18.09
C GLY A 63 -15.53 4.06 16.79
N ILE A 64 -14.97 5.27 16.86
CA ILE A 64 -14.49 6.04 15.71
C ILE A 64 -13.00 5.81 15.55
N GLY A 65 -12.51 5.70 14.32
CA GLY A 65 -11.09 5.60 14.09
C GLY A 65 -10.63 6.04 12.71
N ILE A 66 -9.36 6.41 12.66
CA ILE A 66 -8.59 6.72 11.47
C ILE A 66 -7.39 5.75 11.41
N ARG A 67 -7.09 5.26 10.21
CA ARG A 67 -5.87 4.51 9.91
C ARG A 67 -5.24 5.09 8.66
N LEU A 68 -3.92 5.25 8.70
CA LEU A 68 -3.10 5.65 7.57
C LEU A 68 -1.99 4.62 7.41
N ASN A 69 -1.85 4.10 6.19
CA ASN A 69 -0.77 3.22 5.81
C ASN A 69 0.00 3.90 4.68
N ALA A 70 1.33 3.92 4.75
CA ALA A 70 2.16 4.35 3.64
C ALA A 70 3.18 3.27 3.31
N ASP A 71 3.43 3.08 2.03
CA ASP A 71 4.36 2.08 1.50
C ASP A 71 5.27 2.79 0.50
N TRP A 72 6.57 2.82 0.75
CA TRP A 72 7.58 3.36 -0.16
C TRP A 72 8.58 2.28 -0.54
N GLN A 73 9.05 2.34 -1.78
CA GLN A 73 10.12 1.49 -2.29
C GLN A 73 11.14 2.31 -3.09
N SER A 74 12.41 1.94 -2.97
CA SER A 74 13.50 2.54 -3.75
C SER A 74 13.39 2.19 -5.23
N ALA A 75 13.94 3.06 -6.08
CA ALA A 75 14.06 2.83 -7.51
C ALA A 75 14.78 1.52 -7.84
N THR A 76 14.39 0.89 -8.94
CA THR A 76 15.05 -0.30 -9.49
C THR A 76 15.42 -0.08 -10.95
N ARG A 77 16.26 -0.98 -11.48
CA ARG A 77 16.69 -0.96 -12.87
C ARG A 77 16.53 -2.36 -13.44
N VAL A 78 16.18 -2.43 -14.71
CA VAL A 78 16.10 -3.68 -15.47
C VAL A 78 16.87 -3.50 -16.76
N ARG A 79 17.78 -4.42 -17.05
CA ARG A 79 18.52 -4.44 -18.32
C ARG A 79 17.85 -5.43 -19.25
N GLY A 80 17.10 -4.93 -20.24
CA GLY A 80 16.32 -5.74 -21.17
C GLY A 80 17.09 -6.29 -22.37
N GLY A 81 18.36 -5.89 -22.55
CA GLY A 81 19.17 -6.24 -23.72
C GLY A 81 20.68 -6.16 -23.42
N ALA A 82 21.49 -6.40 -24.46
CA ALA A 82 22.95 -6.42 -24.35
C ALA A 82 23.57 -5.02 -24.16
N THR A 83 22.81 -3.95 -24.38
CA THR A 83 23.29 -2.57 -24.30
C THR A 83 22.59 -1.80 -23.18
N SER A 84 23.22 -0.72 -22.71
CA SER A 84 22.61 0.20 -21.76
C SER A 84 21.42 0.99 -22.35
N ALA A 85 21.24 0.99 -23.67
CA ALA A 85 20.11 1.64 -24.32
C ALA A 85 18.77 0.93 -24.01
N ASP A 86 18.83 -0.36 -23.68
CA ASP A 86 17.69 -1.21 -23.33
C ASP A 86 17.41 -1.23 -21.82
N GLU A 87 18.08 -0.37 -21.04
CA GLU A 87 17.83 -0.25 -19.60
C GLU A 87 16.52 0.51 -19.34
N LEU A 88 15.69 -0.09 -18.49
CA LEU A 88 14.50 0.53 -17.92
C LEU A 88 14.78 0.88 -16.47
N ARG A 89 14.55 2.14 -16.12
CA ARG A 89 14.55 2.63 -14.75
C ARG A 89 13.11 2.68 -14.24
N PHE A 90 12.87 2.02 -13.12
CA PHE A 90 11.64 2.10 -12.36
C PHE A 90 11.91 3.06 -11.21
N ASP A 91 11.22 4.21 -11.18
CA ASP A 91 11.46 5.24 -10.18
C ASP A 91 11.10 4.75 -8.76
N ASP A 92 11.65 5.41 -7.76
CA ASP A 92 11.19 5.24 -6.39
C ASP A 92 9.75 5.75 -6.29
N PHE A 93 8.98 5.11 -5.42
CA PHE A 93 7.54 5.29 -5.45
C PHE A 93 6.92 5.03 -4.08
N ALA A 94 6.00 5.92 -3.69
CA ALA A 94 5.24 5.80 -2.44
C ALA A 94 3.73 5.80 -2.71
N THR A 95 3.00 4.94 -2.01
CA THR A 95 1.53 4.99 -1.93
C THR A 95 1.09 5.29 -0.50
N VAL A 96 -0.03 6.01 -0.37
CA VAL A 96 -0.64 6.29 0.93
C VAL A 96 -2.11 5.92 0.89
N ASN A 97 -2.54 5.10 1.85
CA ASN A 97 -3.90 4.63 1.98
C ASN A 97 -4.51 5.18 3.28
N LEU A 98 -5.73 5.71 3.18
CA LEU A 98 -6.48 6.30 4.28
C LEU A 98 -7.75 5.49 4.53
N ARG A 99 -8.03 5.20 5.80
CA ARG A 99 -9.28 4.57 6.22
C ARG A 99 -9.88 5.28 7.43
N LEU A 100 -11.08 5.80 7.26
CA LEU A 100 -11.93 6.34 8.32
C LEU A 100 -13.05 5.36 8.61
N PHE A 101 -13.39 5.16 9.88
CA PHE A 101 -14.52 4.32 10.24
C PHE A 101 -15.22 4.79 11.51
N ALA A 102 -16.49 4.45 11.60
CA ALA A 102 -17.30 4.61 12.80
C ALA A 102 -18.13 3.35 13.02
N THR A 103 -17.98 2.71 14.18
CA THR A 103 -18.89 1.66 14.66
C THR A 103 -19.89 2.30 15.61
N LEU A 104 -21.13 2.39 15.16
CA LEU A 104 -22.25 3.01 15.86
C LEU A 104 -22.73 2.11 16.99
N GLY A 105 -22.45 2.53 18.22
CA GLY A 105 -22.95 1.89 19.43
C GLY A 105 -23.73 2.86 20.33
N PRO A 106 -24.27 2.38 21.46
CA PRO A 106 -25.11 3.15 22.37
C PRO A 106 -24.41 4.38 23.00
N GLN A 107 -23.07 4.46 22.93
CA GLN A 107 -22.30 5.61 23.40
C GLN A 107 -22.63 6.89 22.63
N PHE A 108 -23.11 6.77 21.39
CA PHE A 108 -23.52 7.93 20.60
C PHE A 108 -24.96 8.33 20.92
N LYS A 109 -25.17 9.60 21.31
CA LYS A 109 -26.50 10.14 21.63
C LYS A 109 -27.52 9.86 20.52
N PHE A 110 -27.17 10.11 19.27
CA PHE A 110 -28.06 9.90 18.13
C PHE A 110 -28.44 8.42 17.91
N VAL A 111 -27.59 7.46 18.30
CA VAL A 111 -27.91 6.02 18.25
C VAL A 111 -28.87 5.64 19.36
N ARG A 112 -28.81 6.30 20.53
CA ARG A 112 -29.81 6.10 21.59
C ARG A 112 -31.19 6.57 21.16
N ASP A 113 -31.24 7.71 20.47
CA ASP A 113 -32.48 8.28 19.92
C ASP A 113 -32.98 7.47 18.70
N ASN A 114 -32.07 6.79 17.99
CA ASN A 114 -32.34 5.97 16.81
C ASN A 114 -31.76 4.57 16.98
N ARG A 115 -32.37 3.74 17.85
CA ARG A 115 -31.84 2.42 18.23
C ARG A 115 -31.61 1.47 17.05
N TRP A 116 -32.33 1.69 15.94
CA TRP A 116 -32.12 0.95 14.69
C TRP A 116 -30.72 1.13 14.10
N LEU A 117 -29.92 2.12 14.53
CA LEU A 117 -28.53 2.31 14.11
C LEU A 117 -27.51 1.48 14.90
N ALA A 118 -27.90 0.89 16.05
CA ALA A 118 -26.98 0.12 16.88
C ALA A 118 -26.39 -1.08 16.12
N GLY A 119 -25.08 -1.28 16.18
CA GLY A 119 -24.41 -2.36 15.44
C GLY A 119 -24.13 -2.05 13.97
N THR A 120 -24.40 -0.83 13.50
CA THR A 120 -23.98 -0.35 12.18
C THR A 120 -22.51 0.08 12.22
N ARG A 121 -21.74 -0.25 11.19
CA ARG A 121 -20.39 0.28 10.96
C ARG A 121 -20.33 0.94 9.59
N VAL A 122 -19.89 2.18 9.55
CA VAL A 122 -19.61 2.92 8.31
C VAL A 122 -18.10 3.04 8.15
N THR A 123 -17.60 2.86 6.94
CA THR A 123 -16.18 2.97 6.61
C THR A 123 -16.01 3.72 5.29
N LEU A 124 -15.18 4.76 5.30
CA LEU A 124 -14.67 5.42 4.10
C LEU A 124 -13.21 4.98 3.94
N SER A 125 -12.85 4.47 2.76
CA SER A 125 -11.46 4.11 2.42
C SER A 125 -11.07 4.85 1.15
N VAL A 126 -9.88 5.45 1.16
CA VAL A 126 -9.23 6.03 0.00
C VAL A 126 -7.92 5.27 -0.19
N ASP A 127 -7.86 4.45 -1.23
CA ASP A 127 -6.65 3.75 -1.63
C ASP A 127 -5.90 4.65 -2.62
N ASN A 128 -4.58 4.76 -2.47
CA ASN A 128 -3.72 5.67 -3.22
C ASN A 128 -4.20 7.14 -3.18
N LEU A 129 -4.20 7.73 -1.98
CA LEU A 129 -4.69 9.08 -1.66
C LEU A 129 -4.15 10.17 -2.60
N PHE A 130 -2.91 10.03 -3.07
CA PHE A 130 -2.24 11.00 -3.94
C PHE A 130 -2.35 10.69 -5.44
N ASP A 131 -3.03 9.61 -5.84
CA ASP A 131 -3.03 9.09 -7.23
C ASP A 131 -1.62 8.94 -7.82
N SER A 132 -0.70 8.54 -6.95
CA SER A 132 0.68 8.27 -7.30
C SER A 132 0.72 7.02 -8.19
N ARG A 133 1.54 6.98 -9.24
CA ARG A 133 1.74 5.77 -10.06
C ARG A 133 3.22 5.55 -10.35
N LEU A 134 3.61 4.29 -10.50
CA LEU A 134 4.98 3.91 -10.84
C LEU A 134 5.37 4.49 -12.20
N LYS A 135 6.43 5.29 -12.21
CA LYS A 135 7.01 5.84 -13.43
C LYS A 135 8.15 4.95 -13.89
N VAL A 136 8.15 4.64 -15.18
CA VAL A 136 9.19 3.85 -15.84
C VAL A 136 9.76 4.67 -16.98
N THR A 137 11.08 4.74 -17.09
CA THR A 137 11.76 5.46 -18.18
C THR A 137 12.86 4.59 -18.78
N ASN A 138 13.04 4.68 -20.09
CA ASN A 138 14.20 4.10 -20.77
C ASN A 138 15.45 5.00 -20.64
N ALA A 139 16.55 4.60 -21.29
CA ALA A 139 17.79 5.37 -21.34
C ALA A 139 17.64 6.78 -21.95
N ALA A 140 16.64 7.00 -22.81
CA ALA A 140 16.32 8.31 -23.38
C ALA A 140 15.43 9.18 -22.47
N GLY A 141 15.08 8.70 -21.27
CA GLY A 141 14.20 9.39 -20.33
C GLY A 141 12.71 9.37 -20.71
N THR A 142 12.33 8.65 -21.77
CA THR A 142 10.95 8.51 -22.20
C THR A 142 10.30 7.28 -21.58
N THR A 143 8.99 7.37 -21.28
CA THR A 143 8.22 6.23 -20.77
C THR A 143 7.78 5.34 -21.94
N PRO A 144 8.22 4.08 -22.03
CA PRO A 144 7.80 3.20 -23.12
C PRO A 144 6.29 2.95 -23.11
N LEU A 145 5.72 2.62 -24.28
CA LEU A 145 4.28 2.44 -24.42
C LEU A 145 3.71 1.31 -23.56
N SER A 146 4.47 0.23 -23.33
CA SER A 146 4.05 -0.88 -22.46
C SER A 146 4.07 -0.54 -20.97
N TYR A 147 4.75 0.54 -20.57
CA TYR A 147 4.93 0.95 -19.18
C TYR A 147 4.25 2.30 -18.89
N GLN A 148 3.23 2.66 -19.66
CA GLN A 148 2.41 3.82 -19.32
C GLN A 148 1.82 3.63 -17.92
N PRO A 149 1.86 4.64 -17.03
CA PRO A 149 1.45 4.48 -15.64
C PRO A 149 0.03 3.90 -15.47
N ALA A 150 -0.89 4.28 -16.37
CA ALA A 150 -2.26 3.78 -16.38
C ALA A 150 -2.42 2.32 -16.85
N LEU A 151 -1.43 1.74 -17.53
CA LEU A 151 -1.41 0.31 -17.85
C LEU A 151 -0.91 -0.53 -16.68
N LEU A 152 -0.01 0.03 -15.86
CA LEU A 152 0.54 -0.65 -14.67
C LEU A 152 -0.41 -0.59 -13.47
N ASP A 153 -1.11 0.54 -13.33
CA ASP A 153 -2.17 0.77 -12.34
C ASP A 153 -3.35 1.50 -13.01
N PRO A 154 -4.33 0.74 -13.54
CA PRO A 154 -5.49 1.32 -14.23
C PRO A 154 -6.48 1.98 -13.29
N LEU A 155 -6.55 1.55 -12.03
CA LEU A 155 -7.48 2.11 -11.05
C LEU A 155 -6.94 3.42 -10.48
N GLY A 156 -5.64 3.47 -10.15
CA GLY A 156 -5.06 4.61 -9.45
C GLY A 156 -5.76 4.85 -8.12
N ARG A 157 -6.17 6.10 -7.87
CA ARG A 157 -6.94 6.45 -6.67
C ARG A 157 -8.35 5.86 -6.68
N THR A 158 -8.66 5.09 -5.65
CA THR A 158 -9.99 4.50 -5.46
C THR A 158 -10.62 5.00 -4.16
N VAL A 159 -11.89 5.41 -4.22
CA VAL A 159 -12.68 5.82 -3.05
C VAL A 159 -13.81 4.81 -2.84
N LYS A 160 -13.90 4.26 -1.63
CA LYS A 160 -14.93 3.28 -1.27
C LYS A 160 -15.64 3.68 0.02
N ILE A 161 -16.97 3.64 -0.03
CA ILE A 161 -17.84 3.73 1.14
C ILE A 161 -18.43 2.34 1.39
N SER A 162 -18.37 1.87 2.62
CA SER A 162 -18.93 0.59 3.03
C SER A 162 -19.77 0.77 4.29
N VAL A 163 -20.95 0.17 4.28
CA VAL A 163 -21.85 0.10 5.42
C VAL A 163 -22.06 -1.37 5.76
N ARG A 164 -21.85 -1.73 7.02
CA ARG A 164 -22.10 -3.07 7.56
C ARG A 164 -23.09 -2.96 8.71
N LYS A 165 -24.12 -3.81 8.71
CA LYS A 165 -25.11 -3.89 9.79
C LYS A 165 -25.04 -5.26 10.46
N LEU A 166 -24.98 -5.26 11.79
CA LEU A 166 -25.25 -6.45 12.60
C LEU A 166 -26.70 -6.39 13.08
N PHE A 167 -27.40 -7.50 12.94
CA PHE A 167 -28.77 -7.70 13.43
C PHE A 167 -28.70 -8.66 14.63
N PHE A 168 -29.46 -8.36 15.67
CA PHE A 168 -29.55 -9.10 16.92
C PHE A 168 -30.97 -8.98 17.48
#